data_AF-A0A563AE50-F1
#
_entry.id   AF-A0A563AE50-F1
#
_cell.length_a   1.000
_cell.length_b   1.000
_cell.length_c   1.000
_cell.angle_alpha   90.00
_cell.angle_beta   90.00
_cell.angle_gamma   90.00
#
_symmetry.space_group_name_H-M   'P 1'
#
loop_
_entity.id
_entity.type
_entity.pdbx_description
1 polymer ?
#
loop_
_entity_poly.entity_id
_entity_poly.type
_entity_poly.pdbx_seq_one_letter_code
_entity_poly.pdbx_strand_id
1 'polypeptide(L)'
;MLVGINHLIGAPVMSLQTGQPLARLDSPIINPRNLRIVAFYVSGPKVDFKPAVVFTDDIREFGEIGAIVDSSDNILSPEGMVRLLEVINYNFLLTGLPVSDDHHQKIGKVDSFTVDPVNFMIRQLYVKPTLLQRFLVANVVINRQQIIKIEPKRIIVKAPTVQQKQASPGSEGSHFLDPKLDNPFRKKPTPSPNQARSDDN
;
A
#
# COMPACT_ATOMS: atom_id res chain seq x y z
N MET A 1 -8.24 -2.55 -9.65
CA MET A 1 -6.84 -2.12 -9.51
C MET A 1 -6.75 -1.17 -8.31
N LEU A 2 -5.67 -1.20 -7.53
CA LEU A 2 -5.45 -0.23 -6.43
C LEU A 2 -4.47 0.84 -6.90
N VAL A 3 -4.68 2.07 -6.45
CA VAL A 3 -3.84 3.22 -6.82
C VAL A 3 -3.24 3.82 -5.57
N GLY A 4 -1.93 4.10 -5.59
CA GLY A 4 -1.28 4.79 -4.47
C GLY A 4 -1.73 6.24 -4.38
N ILE A 5 -1.90 6.77 -3.16
CA ILE A 5 -2.34 8.17 -2.97
C ILE A 5 -1.47 9.17 -3.73
N ASN A 6 -0.17 8.93 -3.85
CA ASN A 6 0.77 9.80 -4.58
C ASN A 6 0.46 9.95 -6.07
N HIS A 7 -0.31 9.03 -6.67
CA HIS A 7 -0.75 9.16 -8.06
C HIS A 7 -2.03 10.00 -8.18
N LEU A 8 -2.81 10.12 -7.11
CA LEU A 8 -4.00 10.97 -7.08
C LEU A 8 -3.60 12.42 -6.77
N ILE A 9 -2.69 12.62 -5.82
CA ILE A 9 -2.23 13.96 -5.45
C ILE A 9 -1.47 14.60 -6.61
N GLY A 10 -1.89 15.82 -6.95
CA GLY A 10 -1.41 16.58 -8.10
C GLY A 10 -2.05 16.16 -9.42
N ALA A 11 -2.84 15.08 -9.49
CA ALA A 11 -3.51 14.69 -10.72
C ALA A 11 -4.49 15.78 -11.18
N PRO A 12 -4.60 16.03 -12.49
CA PRO A 12 -5.55 17.01 -13.01
C PRO A 12 -6.99 16.55 -12.80
N VAL A 13 -7.88 17.51 -12.59
CA VAL A 13 -9.33 17.35 -12.64
C VAL A 13 -9.78 17.83 -14.02
N MET A 14 -10.30 16.91 -14.82
CA MET A 14 -10.68 17.10 -16.21
C MET A 14 -12.19 17.21 -16.35
N SER A 15 -12.67 18.16 -17.16
CA SER A 15 -14.08 18.25 -17.52
C SER A 15 -14.39 17.31 -18.68
N LEU A 16 -15.40 16.47 -18.51
CA LEU A 16 -15.95 15.63 -19.58
C LEU A 16 -16.60 16.48 -20.69
N GLN A 17 -17.31 17.55 -20.32
CA GLN A 17 -18.01 18.41 -21.28
C GLN A 17 -17.06 19.18 -22.20
N THR A 18 -15.93 19.65 -21.69
CA THR A 18 -15.01 20.53 -22.45
C THR A 18 -13.71 19.83 -22.85
N GLY A 19 -13.38 18.67 -22.24
CA GLY A 19 -12.10 17.99 -22.40
C GLY A 19 -10.91 18.74 -21.80
N GLN A 20 -11.14 19.83 -21.06
CA GLN A 20 -10.10 20.70 -20.54
C GLN A 20 -9.80 20.43 -19.06
N PRO A 21 -8.56 20.66 -18.61
CA PRO A 21 -8.24 20.68 -17.19
C PRO A 21 -8.92 21.88 -16.51
N LEU A 22 -9.52 21.60 -15.36
CA LEU A 22 -10.19 22.57 -14.48
C LEU A 22 -9.31 22.93 -13.29
N ALA A 23 -8.76 21.92 -12.61
CA ALA A 23 -7.97 22.07 -11.39
C ALA A 23 -6.99 20.90 -11.23
N ARG A 24 -6.32 20.81 -10.07
CA ARG A 24 -5.53 19.67 -9.62
C ARG A 24 -5.97 19.22 -8.24
N LEU A 25 -5.93 17.92 -7.98
CA LEU A 25 -6.18 17.35 -6.66
C LEU A 25 -5.02 17.72 -5.72
N ASP A 26 -5.32 18.23 -4.52
CA ASP A 26 -4.31 18.66 -3.55
C ASP A 26 -4.19 17.70 -2.38
N SER A 27 -5.22 17.61 -1.54
CA SER A 27 -5.19 16.76 -0.34
C SER A 27 -6.54 16.09 -0.10
N PRO A 28 -6.54 14.83 0.36
CA PRO A 28 -7.77 14.08 0.56
C PRO A 28 -8.45 14.52 1.86
N ILE A 29 -9.77 14.67 1.81
CA ILE A 29 -10.63 14.80 2.99
C ILE A 29 -11.10 13.38 3.34
N ILE A 30 -10.53 12.81 4.39
CA ILE A 30 -10.78 11.41 4.79
C ILE A 30 -11.76 11.37 5.95
N ASN A 31 -12.82 10.58 5.82
CA ASN A 31 -13.72 10.32 6.93
C ASN A 31 -13.10 9.25 7.87
N PRO A 32 -12.72 9.58 9.11
CA PRO A 32 -12.05 8.65 10.02
C PRO A 32 -12.94 7.48 10.45
N ARG A 33 -14.27 7.61 10.35
CA ARG A 33 -15.23 6.58 10.76
C ARG A 33 -15.18 5.36 9.84
N ASN A 34 -14.84 5.57 8.57
CA ASN A 34 -14.84 4.51 7.57
C ASN A 34 -13.59 4.49 6.68
N LEU A 35 -12.58 5.35 6.89
CA LEU A 35 -11.39 5.46 6.03
C LEU A 35 -11.74 5.49 4.53
N ARG A 36 -12.76 6.28 4.18
CA ARG A 36 -13.08 6.64 2.81
C ARG A 36 -12.65 8.08 2.57
N ILE A 37 -12.07 8.35 1.41
CA ILE A 37 -11.90 9.73 0.94
C ILE A 37 -13.29 10.19 0.48
N VAL A 38 -13.81 11.27 1.07
CA VAL A 38 -15.14 11.80 0.72
C VAL A 38 -15.05 12.90 -0.33
N ALA A 39 -13.96 13.68 -0.29
CA ALA A 39 -13.67 14.74 -1.23
C ALA A 39 -12.15 14.96 -1.30
N PHE A 40 -11.70 15.69 -2.30
CA PHE A 40 -10.36 16.25 -2.36
C PHE A 40 -10.46 17.76 -2.32
N TYR A 41 -9.54 18.41 -1.60
CA TYR A 41 -9.23 19.81 -1.88
C TYR A 41 -8.62 19.90 -3.28
N VAL A 42 -8.94 20.99 -3.98
CA VAL A 42 -8.43 21.26 -5.32
C VAL A 42 -7.95 22.69 -5.46
N SER A 43 -6.98 22.89 -6.34
CA SER A 43 -6.49 24.20 -6.70
C SER A 43 -6.19 24.29 -8.20
N GLY A 44 -6.30 25.50 -8.76
CA GLY A 44 -5.99 25.72 -10.16
C GLY A 44 -6.23 27.17 -10.59
N PRO A 45 -5.70 27.58 -11.76
CA PRO A 45 -5.88 28.94 -12.27
C PRO A 45 -7.33 29.29 -12.62
N LYS A 46 -8.19 28.29 -12.86
CA LYS A 46 -9.61 28.44 -13.19
C LYS A 46 -10.54 28.28 -11.97
N VAL A 47 -9.97 28.29 -10.76
CA VAL A 47 -10.70 28.12 -9.51
C VAL A 47 -10.69 29.46 -8.78
N ASP A 48 -11.84 30.13 -8.75
CA ASP A 48 -11.96 31.53 -8.33
C ASP A 48 -12.18 31.71 -6.82
N PHE A 49 -12.31 30.62 -6.07
CA PHE A 49 -12.54 30.63 -4.63
C PHE A 49 -11.64 29.64 -3.91
N LYS A 50 -11.36 29.91 -2.63
CA LYS A 50 -10.54 29.06 -1.76
C LYS A 50 -11.15 29.02 -0.36
N PRO A 51 -11.27 27.85 0.27
CA PRO A 51 -10.93 26.53 -0.26
C PRO A 51 -11.93 26.06 -1.34
N ALA A 52 -11.47 25.20 -2.25
CA ALA A 52 -12.31 24.52 -3.23
C ALA A 52 -12.16 23.01 -3.07
N VAL A 53 -13.24 22.29 -3.34
CA VAL A 53 -13.29 20.83 -3.22
C VAL A 53 -13.97 20.19 -4.42
N VAL A 54 -13.66 18.92 -4.66
CA VAL A 54 -14.42 18.03 -5.53
C VAL A 54 -14.83 16.80 -4.73
N PHE A 55 -16.11 16.44 -4.77
CA PHE A 55 -16.57 15.21 -4.11
C PHE A 55 -16.12 13.98 -4.89
N THR A 56 -15.74 12.95 -4.17
CA THR A 56 -15.38 11.65 -4.78
C THR A 56 -16.53 10.99 -5.52
N ASP A 57 -17.78 11.26 -5.13
CA ASP A 57 -18.97 10.74 -5.80
C ASP A 57 -19.27 11.46 -7.12
N ASP A 58 -18.70 12.66 -7.33
CA ASP A 58 -18.80 13.41 -8.59
C ASP A 58 -17.69 13.03 -9.59
N ILE A 59 -16.71 12.23 -9.16
CA ILE A 59 -15.65 11.73 -10.03
C ILE A 59 -16.19 10.49 -10.76
N ARG A 60 -16.42 10.62 -12.07
CA ARG A 60 -16.91 9.52 -12.92
C ARG A 60 -15.87 8.43 -13.10
N GLU A 61 -14.62 8.84 -13.25
CA GLU A 61 -13.49 7.95 -13.48
C GLU A 61 -12.19 8.61 -12.98
N PHE A 62 -11.28 7.78 -12.49
CA PHE A 62 -9.90 8.18 -12.26
C PHE A 62 -8.99 7.29 -13.09
N GLY A 63 -8.30 7.89 -14.07
CA GLY A 63 -7.46 7.20 -15.05
C GLY A 63 -6.12 7.89 -15.29
N GLU A 64 -5.47 7.54 -16.40
CA GLU A 64 -4.14 8.07 -16.76
C GLU A 64 -4.13 9.60 -16.92
N ILE A 65 -5.23 10.15 -17.45
CA ILE A 65 -5.38 11.59 -17.67
C ILE A 65 -5.89 12.34 -16.44
N GLY A 66 -6.05 11.67 -15.29
CA GLY A 66 -6.50 12.26 -14.03
C GLY A 66 -7.95 11.91 -13.65
N ALA A 67 -8.52 12.74 -12.78
CA ALA A 67 -9.91 12.61 -12.32
C ALA A 67 -10.86 13.27 -13.33
N ILE A 68 -11.88 12.55 -13.78
CA ILE A 68 -12.88 13.06 -14.72
C ILE A 68 -14.15 13.42 -13.97
N VAL A 69 -14.60 14.66 -14.13
CA VAL A 69 -15.89 15.19 -13.65
C VAL A 69 -16.70 15.74 -14.82
N ASP A 70 -17.96 16.08 -14.64
CA ASP A 70 -18.81 16.57 -15.73
C ASP A 70 -18.30 17.94 -16.22
N SER A 71 -18.19 18.88 -15.30
CA SER A 71 -17.92 20.29 -15.59
C SER A 71 -17.27 21.01 -14.42
N SER A 72 -17.02 22.32 -14.59
CA SER A 72 -16.58 23.20 -13.51
C SER A 72 -17.54 23.24 -12.32
N ASP A 73 -18.83 22.93 -12.53
CA ASP A 73 -19.85 22.98 -11.49
C ASP A 73 -19.66 21.90 -10.41
N ASN A 74 -18.84 20.88 -10.68
CA ASN A 74 -18.43 19.88 -9.69
C ASN A 74 -17.35 20.39 -8.73
N ILE A 75 -16.74 21.55 -9.01
CA ILE A 75 -15.81 22.22 -8.10
C ILE A 75 -16.62 23.18 -7.25
N LEU A 76 -16.63 22.94 -5.94
CA LEU A 76 -17.52 23.63 -5.01
C LEU A 76 -16.75 24.21 -3.82
N SER A 77 -17.28 25.28 -3.24
CA SER A 77 -16.81 25.75 -1.93
C SER A 77 -17.37 24.84 -0.84
N PRO A 78 -16.57 24.38 0.15
CA PRO A 78 -17.08 23.61 1.27
C PRO A 78 -17.90 24.46 2.26
N GLU A 79 -17.94 25.78 2.09
CA GLU A 79 -18.74 26.68 2.93
C GLU A 79 -20.24 26.33 2.83
N GLY A 80 -20.93 26.28 3.98
CA GLY A 80 -22.33 25.89 4.06
C GLY A 80 -22.59 24.37 3.95
N MET A 81 -21.58 23.55 3.66
CA MET A 81 -21.73 22.10 3.54
C MET A 81 -21.58 21.39 4.89
N VAL A 82 -22.64 21.39 5.71
CA VAL A 82 -22.63 20.88 7.10
C VAL A 82 -21.96 19.51 7.25
N ARG A 83 -22.29 18.53 6.39
CA ARG A 83 -21.73 17.18 6.47
C ARG A 83 -20.25 17.11 6.12
N LEU A 84 -19.81 17.87 5.11
CA LEU A 84 -18.40 17.91 4.72
C LEU A 84 -17.57 18.64 5.78
N LEU A 85 -18.08 19.75 6.29
CA LEU A 85 -17.46 20.53 7.36
C LEU A 85 -17.30 19.69 8.63
N GLU A 86 -18.26 18.83 8.98
CA GLU A 86 -18.11 17.87 10.08
C GLU A 86 -16.87 16.96 9.88
N VAL A 87 -16.68 16.45 8.66
CA VAL A 87 -15.53 15.59 8.34
C VAL A 87 -14.22 16.36 8.40
N ILE A 88 -14.19 17.58 7.84
CA ILE A 88 -13.01 18.48 7.88
C ILE A 88 -12.63 18.80 9.32
N ASN A 89 -13.63 19.06 10.19
CA ASN A 89 -13.42 19.44 11.58
C ASN A 89 -12.81 18.32 12.44
N TYR A 90 -12.83 17.06 12.00
CA TYR A 90 -12.04 16.01 12.66
C TYR A 90 -10.53 16.26 12.57
N ASN A 91 -10.07 17.10 11.64
CA ASN A 91 -8.66 17.38 11.37
C ASN A 91 -7.83 16.08 11.24
N PHE A 92 -8.43 15.08 10.59
CA PHE A 92 -7.87 13.74 10.53
C PHE A 92 -6.84 13.64 9.42
N LEU A 93 -5.58 13.42 9.82
CA LEU A 93 -4.48 13.15 8.90
C LEU A 93 -4.04 11.70 9.05
N LEU A 94 -4.22 10.92 7.98
CA LEU A 94 -3.85 9.50 7.99
C LEU A 94 -2.34 9.30 7.92
N THR A 95 -1.65 10.07 7.07
CA THR A 95 -0.20 10.02 6.96
C THR A 95 0.46 10.50 8.26
N GLY A 96 1.48 9.77 8.73
CA GLY A 96 2.18 10.02 9.98
C GLY A 96 1.48 9.47 11.22
N LEU A 97 0.24 8.97 11.11
CA LEU A 97 -0.52 8.45 12.24
C LEU A 97 0.18 7.19 12.79
N PRO A 98 0.41 7.09 14.12
CA PRO A 98 0.99 5.91 14.74
C PRO A 98 0.12 4.66 14.53
N VAL A 99 0.77 3.53 14.30
CA VAL A 99 0.11 2.22 14.17
C VAL A 99 0.63 1.28 15.26
N SER A 100 -0.29 0.67 16.00
CA SER A 100 -0.01 -0.36 17.00
C SER A 100 -0.87 -1.60 16.76
N ASP A 101 -0.42 -2.75 17.24
CA ASP A 101 -1.28 -3.93 17.29
C ASP A 101 -2.27 -3.85 18.48
N ASP A 102 -3.16 -4.85 18.57
CA ASP A 102 -4.11 -5.06 19.67
C ASP A 102 -3.44 -5.41 21.01
N HIS A 103 -2.20 -5.88 20.98
CA HIS A 103 -1.33 -6.03 22.16
C HIS A 103 -0.59 -4.75 22.55
N HIS A 104 -0.93 -3.61 21.94
CA HIS A 104 -0.32 -2.30 22.19
C HIS A 104 1.16 -2.16 21.81
N GLN A 105 1.69 -3.09 21.01
CA GLN A 105 3.04 -3.00 20.47
C GLN A 105 3.09 -2.03 19.30
N LYS A 106 4.11 -1.18 19.26
CA LYS A 106 4.29 -0.17 18.21
C LYS A 106 4.82 -0.80 16.93
N ILE A 107 4.03 -0.74 15.85
CA ILE A 107 4.44 -1.21 14.53
C ILE A 107 5.24 -0.12 13.81
N GLY A 108 4.73 1.12 13.82
CA GLY A 108 5.35 2.24 13.13
C GLY A 108 4.41 3.44 12.96
N LYS A 109 4.58 4.18 11.87
CA LYS A 109 3.70 5.28 11.44
C LYS A 109 3.25 5.05 10.00
N VAL A 110 2.04 5.46 9.66
CA VAL A 110 1.58 5.42 8.26
C VAL A 110 2.48 6.31 7.41
N ASP A 111 3.05 5.76 6.35
CA ASP A 111 3.89 6.46 5.38
C ASP A 111 3.08 6.84 4.14
N SER A 112 2.33 5.88 3.60
CA SER A 112 1.44 6.07 2.45
C SER A 112 0.31 5.04 2.48
N PHE A 113 -0.62 5.13 1.53
CA PHE A 113 -1.74 4.21 1.43
C PHE A 113 -2.22 4.04 -0.01
N THR A 114 -2.90 2.92 -0.27
CA THR A 114 -3.60 2.67 -1.53
C THR A 114 -5.10 2.88 -1.40
N VAL A 115 -5.68 3.34 -2.49
CA VAL A 115 -7.09 3.67 -2.64
C VAL A 115 -7.67 2.84 -3.78
N ASP A 116 -8.91 2.39 -3.60
CA ASP A 116 -9.73 1.86 -4.68
C ASP A 116 -10.32 3.05 -5.46
N PRO A 117 -9.93 3.27 -6.73
CA PRO A 117 -10.31 4.47 -7.48
C PRO A 117 -11.80 4.52 -7.86
N VAL A 118 -12.54 3.42 -7.67
CA VAL A 118 -13.98 3.36 -7.99
C VAL A 118 -14.83 3.87 -6.84
N ASN A 119 -14.48 3.55 -5.60
CA ASN A 119 -15.27 3.90 -4.41
C ASN A 119 -14.49 4.71 -3.38
N PHE A 120 -13.25 5.10 -3.70
CA PHE A 120 -12.35 5.89 -2.88
C PHE A 120 -12.14 5.35 -1.46
N MET A 121 -12.29 4.04 -1.28
CA MET A 121 -12.00 3.35 -0.04
C MET A 121 -10.51 3.10 0.08
N ILE A 122 -9.93 3.44 1.24
CA ILE A 122 -8.55 3.09 1.54
C ILE A 122 -8.48 1.59 1.82
N ARG A 123 -7.63 0.89 1.07
CA ARG A 123 -7.53 -0.58 1.08
C ARG A 123 -6.28 -1.07 1.80
N GLN A 124 -5.15 -0.40 1.65
CA GLN A 124 -3.90 -0.81 2.28
C GLN A 124 -3.16 0.40 2.85
N LEU A 125 -2.50 0.21 3.99
CA LEU A 125 -1.60 1.17 4.59
C LEU A 125 -0.17 0.64 4.45
N TYR A 126 0.74 1.48 4.01
CA TYR A 126 2.18 1.25 4.11
C TYR A 126 2.66 1.93 5.38
N VAL A 127 3.21 1.15 6.29
CA VAL A 127 3.65 1.61 7.60
C VAL A 127 5.16 1.59 7.67
N LYS A 128 5.75 2.75 7.97
CA LYS A 128 7.17 2.89 8.20
C LYS A 128 7.52 2.54 9.65
N PRO A 129 8.35 1.52 9.85
CA PRO A 129 9.13 1.26 11.06
C PRO A 129 9.65 2.49 11.86
N THR A 130 9.43 2.58 13.19
CA THR A 130 9.95 3.71 14.02
C THR A 130 11.22 3.43 14.84
N LEU A 131 11.65 2.18 15.03
CA LEU A 131 12.84 1.87 15.85
C LEU A 131 14.15 2.02 15.05
N LEU A 132 15.23 2.41 15.73
CA LEU A 132 16.56 2.66 15.13
C LEU A 132 17.31 1.41 14.63
N GLN A 133 16.82 0.20 14.90
CA GLN A 133 17.45 -1.07 14.48
C GLN A 133 17.05 -1.52 13.05
N ARG A 134 16.41 -0.65 12.26
CA ARG A 134 15.67 -1.00 11.03
C ARG A 134 16.42 -0.81 9.70
N PHE A 135 17.76 -0.83 9.68
CA PHE A 135 18.51 -0.90 8.41
C PHE A 135 18.25 -2.20 7.60
N LEU A 136 17.46 -3.14 8.14
CA LEU A 136 17.18 -4.45 7.55
C LEU A 136 15.69 -4.78 7.33
N VAL A 137 14.74 -3.90 7.69
CA VAL A 137 13.30 -4.28 7.69
C VAL A 137 12.53 -3.57 6.58
N ALA A 138 11.86 -4.36 5.73
CA ALA A 138 10.95 -3.89 4.69
C ALA A 138 9.76 -3.10 5.25
N ASN A 139 9.16 -2.22 4.43
CA ASN A 139 7.91 -1.52 4.76
C ASN A 139 6.81 -2.54 5.08
N VAL A 140 6.04 -2.29 6.15
CA VAL A 140 4.94 -3.19 6.55
C VAL A 140 3.68 -2.78 5.81
N VAL A 141 3.06 -3.73 5.10
CA VAL A 141 1.79 -3.52 4.42
C VAL A 141 0.67 -4.06 5.30
N ILE A 142 -0.32 -3.22 5.60
CA ILE A 142 -1.49 -3.57 6.41
C ILE A 142 -2.72 -3.45 5.53
N ASN A 143 -3.45 -4.56 5.35
CA ASN A 143 -4.73 -4.52 4.65
C ASN A 143 -5.84 -3.99 5.57
N ARG A 144 -6.84 -3.33 4.98
CA ARG A 144 -8.02 -2.81 5.68
C ARG A 144 -8.69 -3.83 6.60
N GLN A 145 -8.77 -5.12 6.25
CA GLN A 145 -9.40 -6.14 7.12
C GLN A 145 -8.60 -6.43 8.41
N GLN A 146 -7.35 -6.01 8.47
CA GLN A 146 -6.51 -6.10 9.67
C GLN A 146 -6.72 -4.89 10.58
N ILE A 147 -7.36 -3.81 10.13
CA ILE A 147 -7.65 -2.63 10.96
C ILE A 147 -8.81 -2.98 11.88
N ILE A 148 -8.56 -2.92 13.19
CA ILE A 148 -9.58 -3.16 14.22
C ILE A 148 -10.27 -1.84 14.57
N LYS A 149 -9.50 -0.78 14.78
CA LYS A 149 -10.00 0.50 15.26
C LYS A 149 -9.19 1.67 14.71
N ILE A 150 -9.88 2.73 14.31
CA ILE A 150 -9.28 4.03 13.99
C ILE A 150 -9.62 4.98 15.13
N GLU A 151 -8.58 5.52 15.76
CA GLU A 151 -8.69 6.56 16.77
C GLU A 151 -8.10 7.86 16.21
N PRO A 152 -8.46 9.04 16.78
CA PRO A 152 -7.93 10.32 16.28
C PRO A 152 -6.39 10.41 16.30
N LYS A 153 -5.71 9.64 17.16
CA LYS A 153 -4.25 9.71 17.39
C LYS A 153 -3.50 8.42 17.05
N ARG A 154 -4.18 7.32 16.67
CA ARG A 154 -3.53 6.05 16.32
C ARG A 154 -4.47 5.11 15.56
N ILE A 155 -3.88 4.13 14.88
CA ILE A 155 -4.58 3.01 14.25
C ILE A 155 -4.21 1.74 15.01
N ILE A 156 -5.22 0.95 15.37
CA ILE A 156 -5.06 -0.35 16.02
C ILE A 156 -5.35 -1.43 14.99
N VAL A 157 -4.41 -2.37 14.83
CA VAL A 157 -4.51 -3.48 13.88
C VAL A 157 -4.40 -4.82 14.60
N LYS A 158 -4.85 -5.89 13.95
CA LYS A 158 -4.64 -7.26 14.46
C LYS A 158 -3.14 -7.55 14.53
N ALA A 159 -2.68 -8.08 15.66
CA ALA A 159 -1.33 -8.61 15.74
C ALA A 159 -1.11 -9.66 14.64
N PRO A 160 0.06 -9.69 14.00
CA PRO A 160 0.40 -10.79 13.12
C PRO A 160 0.35 -12.09 13.92
N THR A 161 -0.50 -13.04 13.50
CA THR A 161 -0.54 -14.39 14.07
C THR A 161 0.72 -15.13 13.63
N VAL A 162 1.83 -14.90 14.33
CA VAL A 162 3.10 -15.55 14.00
C VAL A 162 3.10 -16.95 14.62
N GLN A 163 2.95 -17.98 13.79
CA GLN A 163 3.89 -19.11 13.83
C GLN A 163 4.85 -18.96 12.64
N GLN A 164 5.71 -17.95 12.69
CA GLN A 164 7.01 -18.02 12.03
C GLN A 164 8.00 -18.43 13.10
N LYS A 165 8.11 -19.75 13.28
CA LYS A 165 9.43 -20.33 13.53
C LYS A 165 10.24 -19.90 12.31
N GLN A 166 10.98 -18.80 12.43
CA GLN A 166 12.05 -18.52 11.50
C GLN A 166 12.95 -19.75 11.56
N ALA A 167 12.86 -20.61 10.55
CA ALA A 167 13.95 -21.52 10.28
C ALA A 167 15.12 -20.62 9.90
N SER A 168 15.93 -20.28 10.90
CA SER A 168 17.33 -19.95 10.66
C SER A 168 17.88 -21.04 9.75
N PRO A 169 18.36 -20.75 8.53
CA PRO A 169 19.22 -21.70 7.85
C PRO A 169 20.51 -21.73 8.65
N GLY A 170 20.63 -22.73 9.52
CA GLY A 170 21.83 -23.02 10.28
C GLY A 170 21.72 -22.70 11.76
N SER A 171 21.13 -23.63 12.53
CA SER A 171 21.72 -24.08 13.80
C SER A 171 20.85 -25.12 14.52
N GLU A 172 20.36 -26.19 13.88
CA GLU A 172 20.01 -27.41 14.63
C GLU A 172 20.30 -28.64 13.77
N GLY A 173 21.24 -29.47 14.24
CA GLY A 173 21.72 -30.65 13.54
C GLY A 173 23.15 -31.07 13.89
N SER A 174 23.74 -30.59 14.98
CA SER A 174 24.88 -31.29 15.60
C SER A 174 24.34 -32.47 16.39
N HIS A 175 23.97 -33.56 15.70
CA HIS A 175 24.03 -34.96 16.15
C HIS A 175 23.54 -35.86 14.98
N PHE A 176 24.19 -37.00 14.83
CA PHE A 176 24.10 -38.00 13.75
C PHE A 176 24.93 -37.73 12.49
N LEU A 177 26.25 -37.85 12.67
CA LEU A 177 27.11 -38.42 11.64
C LEU A 177 26.76 -39.92 11.52
N ASP A 178 25.81 -40.28 10.66
CA ASP A 178 25.78 -41.63 10.09
C ASP A 178 26.65 -41.61 8.82
N PRO A 179 27.80 -42.30 8.80
CA PRO A 179 28.75 -42.24 7.68
C PRO A 179 28.33 -43.08 6.46
N LYS A 180 27.03 -43.30 6.23
CA LYS A 180 26.52 -44.24 5.21
C LYS A 180 25.34 -43.75 4.37
N LEU A 181 25.28 -42.46 4.05
CA LEU A 181 24.45 -41.99 2.93
C LEU A 181 25.33 -41.83 1.68
N ASP A 182 25.55 -42.95 0.99
CA ASP A 182 26.19 -42.99 -0.31
C ASP A 182 25.27 -42.33 -1.35
N ASN A 183 25.68 -41.16 -1.86
CA ASN A 183 25.00 -40.44 -2.93
C ASN A 183 25.18 -41.18 -4.27
N PRO A 184 24.12 -41.76 -4.88
CA PRO A 184 24.24 -42.63 -6.04
C PRO A 184 24.59 -41.90 -7.35
N PHE A 185 24.61 -40.56 -7.36
CA PHE A 185 24.85 -39.76 -8.56
C PHE A 185 26.31 -39.32 -8.76
N ARG A 186 27.26 -39.86 -7.97
CA ARG A 186 28.70 -39.53 -8.07
C ARG A 186 29.58 -40.58 -8.75
N LYS A 187 29.00 -41.55 -9.48
CA LYS A 187 29.80 -42.48 -10.30
C LYS A 187 30.28 -41.77 -11.57
N LYS A 188 31.58 -41.41 -11.59
CA LYS A 188 32.26 -40.98 -12.82
C LYS A 188 32.21 -42.12 -13.85
N PRO A 189 32.04 -41.84 -15.15
CA PRO A 189 32.08 -42.87 -16.17
C PRO A 189 33.49 -43.50 -16.23
N THR A 190 33.56 -44.81 -16.02
CA THR A 190 34.77 -45.61 -16.21
C THR A 190 34.96 -45.87 -17.70
N PRO A 191 36.14 -45.59 -18.29
CA PRO A 191 36.42 -45.99 -19.66
C PRO A 191 36.54 -47.53 -19.73
N SER A 192 35.82 -48.13 -20.67
CA SER A 192 35.83 -49.59 -20.89
C SER A 192 37.20 -50.06 -21.40
N PRO A 193 37.83 -51.06 -20.76
CA PRO A 193 38.99 -51.74 -21.31
C PRO A 193 38.55 -53.05 -21.95
N ASN A 194 38.36 -53.10 -23.28
CA ASN A 194 38.50 -54.37 -23.99
C ASN A 194 38.70 -54.18 -25.49
N GLN A 195 39.95 -54.33 -25.94
CA GLN A 195 40.28 -55.09 -27.14
C GLN A 195 41.77 -55.45 -27.07
N ALA A 196 42.07 -56.53 -26.37
CA ALA A 196 43.24 -57.35 -26.63
C ALA A 196 42.75 -58.70 -27.17
N ARG A 197 43.15 -59.03 -28.40
CA ARG A 197 43.23 -60.36 -29.03
C ARG A 197 43.88 -60.11 -30.41
N SER A 198 45.20 -60.23 -30.49
CA SER A 198 45.99 -61.45 -30.76
C SER A 198 46.02 -61.80 -32.26
N ASP A 199 47.22 -61.62 -32.82
CA ASP A 199 47.97 -62.51 -33.72
C ASP A 199 47.33 -62.95 -35.06
N ASP A 200 47.97 -62.62 -36.20
CA ASP A 200 48.79 -63.58 -36.96
C ASP A 200 49.30 -62.99 -38.31
N ASN A 201 50.58 -63.29 -38.57
CA ASN A 201 51.35 -63.30 -39.84
C ASN A 201 51.66 -62.00 -40.59
#